data_AF-A0A0R0LJ69-F1
#
_entry.id   AF-A0A0R0LJ69-F1
#
_cell.length_a   1.000
_cell.length_b   1.000
_cell.length_c   1.000
_cell.angle_alpha   90.00
_cell.angle_beta   90.00
_cell.angle_gamma   90.00
#
_symmetry.space_group_name_H-M   'P 1'
#
loop_
_entity.id
_entity.type
_entity.pdbx_description
1 polymer ?
#
loop_
_entity_poly.entity_id
_entity_poly.type
_entity_poly.pdbx_seq_one_letter_code
_entity_poly.pdbx_strand_id
1 'polypeptide(L)'
;MTYNLLLNVLPLATILCDELGTINYANKAFKSLFNYDENSIVNINKLAQSLFPESNPHNTQFINILQQQLRLSENQYLSFDVDMRLKDNLIHKVQICVATLVDNESKFKIIFFNNIIDYQITKFKLEKITKLYKAISHINQAIVKVESEESLFPLVCKMAVDYGGMTLATVRKKKSQQ
;
A
#
# COMPACT_ATOMS: atom_id res chain seq x y z
N MET A 1 -11.72 15.75 -26.26
CA MET A 1 -12.48 14.49 -26.53
C MET A 1 -11.59 13.25 -26.57
N THR A 2 -10.28 13.38 -26.85
CA THR A 2 -9.34 12.25 -27.06
C THR A 2 -8.81 11.58 -25.77
N TYR A 3 -8.68 12.30 -24.65
CA TYR A 3 -8.13 11.73 -23.41
C TYR A 3 -9.12 10.83 -22.63
N ASN A 4 -10.43 11.09 -22.72
CA ASN A 4 -11.46 10.32 -21.99
C ASN A 4 -11.47 8.83 -22.40
N LEU A 5 -11.27 8.54 -23.69
CA LEU A 5 -11.27 7.17 -24.20
C LEU A 5 -10.09 6.37 -23.63
N LEU A 6 -8.88 6.96 -23.64
CA LEU A 6 -7.66 6.37 -23.10
C LEU A 6 -7.77 6.13 -21.58
N LEU A 7 -8.24 7.13 -20.83
CA LEU A 7 -8.34 7.03 -19.37
C LEU A 7 -9.39 5.99 -18.92
N ASN A 8 -10.43 5.73 -19.72
CA ASN A 8 -11.43 4.70 -19.41
C ASN A 8 -10.94 3.27 -19.58
N VAL A 9 -9.92 3.04 -20.43
CA VAL A 9 -9.33 1.72 -20.64
C VAL A 9 -8.32 1.39 -19.54
N LEU A 10 -7.83 2.40 -18.79
CA LEU A 10 -6.87 2.19 -17.72
C LEU A 10 -7.47 1.31 -16.61
N PRO A 11 -6.77 0.24 -16.20
CA PRO A 11 -7.23 -0.63 -15.10
C PRO A 11 -7.06 0.01 -13.72
N LEU A 12 -6.35 1.15 -13.65
CA LEU A 12 -6.06 1.89 -12.43
C LEU A 12 -7.10 2.97 -12.19
N ALA A 13 -7.57 3.11 -10.96
CA ALA A 13 -8.46 4.19 -10.57
C ALA A 13 -7.77 5.54 -10.82
N THR A 14 -8.36 6.38 -11.66
CA THR A 14 -7.74 7.62 -12.14
C THR A 14 -8.75 8.77 -12.18
N ILE A 15 -8.31 9.95 -11.75
CA ILE A 15 -9.04 11.22 -11.92
C ILE A 15 -8.17 12.25 -12.63
N LEU A 16 -8.83 13.17 -13.33
CA LEU A 16 -8.24 14.35 -13.94
C LEU A 16 -8.84 15.59 -13.28
N CYS A 17 -8.01 16.50 -12.80
CA CYS A 17 -8.45 17.78 -12.29
C CYS A 17 -7.70 18.95 -12.92
N ASP A 18 -8.30 20.13 -12.89
CA ASP A 18 -7.65 21.38 -13.29
C ASP A 18 -6.67 21.88 -12.20
N GLU A 19 -6.01 23.01 -12.45
CA GLU A 19 -5.12 23.67 -11.48
C GLU A 19 -5.84 24.14 -10.20
N LEU A 20 -7.16 24.28 -10.23
CA LEU A 20 -8.00 24.69 -9.09
C LEU A 20 -8.52 23.48 -8.29
N GLY A 21 -8.20 22.25 -8.73
CA GLY A 21 -8.66 21.01 -8.11
C GLY A 21 -10.10 20.63 -8.46
N THR A 22 -10.71 21.27 -9.47
CA THR A 22 -12.00 20.86 -10.04
C THR A 22 -11.80 19.55 -10.77
N ILE A 23 -12.61 18.53 -10.48
CA ILE A 23 -12.48 17.22 -11.13
C ILE A 23 -13.20 17.30 -12.47
N ASN A 24 -12.44 17.22 -13.56
CA ASN A 24 -12.95 17.26 -14.92
C ASN A 24 -13.35 15.85 -15.39
N TYR A 25 -12.73 14.82 -14.82
CA TYR A 25 -12.96 13.44 -15.24
C TYR A 25 -12.59 12.41 -14.17
N ALA A 26 -13.34 11.30 -14.12
CA ALA A 26 -13.02 10.11 -13.32
C ALA A 26 -13.33 8.85 -14.11
N ASN A 27 -12.39 7.91 -14.17
CA ASN A 27 -12.55 6.70 -14.97
C ASN A 27 -13.42 5.62 -14.29
N LYS A 28 -13.82 4.60 -15.05
CA LYS A 28 -14.64 3.49 -14.54
C LYS A 28 -13.99 2.74 -13.36
N ALA A 29 -12.68 2.56 -13.38
CA ALA A 29 -11.94 1.92 -12.29
C ALA A 29 -12.07 2.71 -10.98
N PHE A 30 -11.98 4.05 -11.03
CA PHE A 30 -12.17 4.92 -9.87
C PHE A 30 -13.58 4.79 -9.29
N LYS A 31 -14.60 4.85 -10.15
CA LYS A 31 -16.00 4.66 -9.74
C LYS A 31 -16.22 3.30 -9.08
N SER A 32 -15.59 2.26 -9.61
CA SER A 32 -15.70 0.88 -9.09
C SER A 32 -14.94 0.65 -7.79
N LEU A 33 -13.86 1.39 -7.55
CA LEU A 33 -13.01 1.30 -6.36
C LEU A 33 -13.66 2.03 -5.18
N PHE A 34 -14.26 3.19 -5.42
CA PHE A 34 -14.80 4.05 -4.38
C PHE A 34 -16.34 4.10 -4.31
N ASN A 35 -17.04 3.42 -5.22
CA ASN A 35 -18.51 3.38 -5.29
C ASN A 35 -19.15 4.78 -5.35
N TYR A 36 -18.61 5.64 -6.21
CA TYR A 36 -19.07 7.03 -6.35
C TYR A 36 -19.99 7.24 -7.56
N ASP A 37 -20.98 8.09 -7.35
CA ASP A 37 -21.92 8.57 -8.37
C ASP A 37 -21.42 9.88 -9.00
N GLU A 38 -21.57 9.99 -10.33
CA GLU A 38 -20.94 11.02 -11.20
C GLU A 38 -21.32 12.46 -10.82
N ASN A 39 -22.47 12.66 -10.20
CA ASN A 39 -23.06 13.98 -9.99
C ASN A 39 -22.74 14.61 -8.62
N SER A 40 -22.08 13.86 -7.73
CA SER A 40 -21.92 14.24 -6.31
C SER A 40 -20.67 15.07 -6.03
N ILE A 41 -19.64 14.98 -6.87
CA ILE A 41 -18.30 15.52 -6.57
C ILE A 41 -17.84 16.43 -7.70
N VAL A 42 -17.78 17.72 -7.39
CA VAL A 42 -17.32 18.77 -8.30
C VAL A 42 -15.83 19.09 -8.09
N ASN A 43 -15.28 18.83 -6.91
CA ASN A 43 -13.94 19.28 -6.53
C ASN A 43 -13.20 18.26 -5.64
N ILE A 44 -11.89 18.16 -5.82
CA ILE A 44 -10.97 17.28 -5.08
C ILE A 44 -11.01 17.50 -3.56
N ASN A 45 -11.33 18.71 -3.11
CA ASN A 45 -11.48 19.03 -1.70
C ASN A 45 -12.69 18.31 -1.07
N LYS A 46 -13.82 18.23 -1.79
CA LYS A 46 -14.99 17.46 -1.36
C LYS A 46 -14.72 15.96 -1.41
N LEU A 47 -14.00 15.51 -2.44
CA LEU A 47 -13.57 14.12 -2.55
C LEU A 47 -12.70 13.72 -1.35
N ALA A 48 -11.69 14.53 -1.03
CA ALA A 48 -10.80 14.32 0.09
C ALA A 48 -11.57 14.21 1.42
N GLN A 49 -12.51 15.12 1.70
CA GLN A 49 -13.33 15.06 2.92
C GLN A 49 -14.11 13.75 3.06
N SER A 50 -14.56 13.16 1.96
CA SER A 50 -15.32 11.90 1.99
C SER A 50 -14.44 10.64 2.04
N LEU A 51 -13.22 10.70 1.50
CA LEU A 51 -12.30 9.57 1.39
C LEU A 51 -11.37 9.40 2.59
N PHE A 52 -11.10 10.48 3.33
CA PHE A 52 -10.24 10.48 4.50
C PHE A 52 -11.08 10.46 5.78
N PRO A 53 -10.86 9.52 6.73
CA PRO A 53 -11.54 9.53 8.02
C PRO A 53 -11.18 10.80 8.83
N GLU A 54 -12.15 11.37 9.54
CA GLU A 54 -12.12 12.68 10.24
C GLU A 54 -11.05 12.85 11.35
N SER A 55 -10.19 11.86 11.58
CA SER A 55 -9.24 11.84 12.70
C SER A 55 -7.83 11.43 12.27
N ASN A 56 -7.21 12.19 11.37
CA ASN A 56 -5.76 12.09 11.14
C ASN A 56 -5.19 13.40 10.55
N PRO A 57 -4.01 13.91 10.98
CA PRO A 57 -3.35 15.11 10.43
C PRO A 57 -2.99 15.05 8.92
N HIS A 58 -3.38 13.98 8.22
CA HIS A 58 -3.13 13.76 6.79
C HIS A 58 -4.02 14.60 5.86
N ASN A 59 -5.12 15.19 6.34
CA ASN A 59 -5.91 16.13 5.53
C ASN A 59 -5.09 17.40 5.20
N THR A 60 -4.35 17.89 6.20
CA THR A 60 -3.42 19.01 6.04
C THR A 60 -2.24 18.63 5.14
N GLN A 61 -1.75 17.39 5.21
CA GLN A 61 -0.65 16.93 4.33
C GLN A 61 -1.09 16.71 2.89
N PHE A 62 -2.27 16.13 2.62
CA PHE A 62 -2.78 15.93 1.26
C PHE A 62 -2.99 17.26 0.53
N ILE A 63 -3.64 18.22 1.21
CA ILE A 63 -3.85 19.56 0.67
C ILE A 63 -2.53 20.31 0.54
N ASN A 64 -1.64 20.25 1.54
CA ASN A 64 -0.33 20.90 1.43
C ASN A 64 0.54 20.27 0.34
N ILE A 65 0.51 18.95 0.15
CA ILE A 65 1.28 18.25 -0.90
C ILE A 65 0.72 18.60 -2.28
N LEU A 66 -0.60 18.58 -2.46
CA LEU A 66 -1.24 18.99 -3.72
C LEU A 66 -1.00 20.49 -4.00
N GLN A 67 -1.13 21.36 -2.99
CA GLN A 67 -0.89 22.80 -3.12
C GLN A 67 0.59 23.14 -3.35
N GLN A 68 1.52 22.40 -2.74
CA GLN A 68 2.96 22.55 -2.98
C GLN A 68 3.35 22.06 -4.37
N GLN A 69 2.62 21.08 -4.93
CA GLN A 69 2.79 20.59 -6.31
C GLN A 69 2.10 21.42 -7.39
N LEU A 70 1.08 22.23 -7.05
CA LEU A 70 0.59 23.28 -7.95
C LEU A 70 1.67 24.33 -8.25
N ARG A 71 2.72 24.42 -7.42
CA ARG A 71 3.87 25.32 -7.60
C ARG A 71 5.08 24.70 -8.29
N LEU A 72 5.14 23.37 -8.48
CA LEU A 72 6.32 22.69 -9.02
C LEU A 72 6.19 22.41 -10.53
N SER A 73 7.32 22.61 -11.21
CA SER A 73 7.52 22.66 -12.67
C SER A 73 7.23 21.35 -13.42
N GLU A 74 7.15 21.46 -14.75
CA GLU A 74 6.87 20.39 -15.72
C GLU A 74 7.71 19.09 -15.51
N ASN A 75 7.10 17.94 -15.81
CA ASN A 75 7.69 16.59 -15.83
C ASN A 75 8.06 15.87 -14.51
N GLN A 76 7.61 16.32 -13.35
CA GLN A 76 7.78 15.55 -12.10
C GLN A 76 6.48 14.83 -11.69
N TYR A 77 6.59 13.53 -11.39
CA TYR A 77 5.53 12.76 -10.73
C TYR A 77 5.85 12.59 -9.25
N LEU A 78 4.84 12.58 -8.39
CA LEU A 78 4.97 12.33 -6.96
C LEU A 78 4.11 11.13 -6.57
N SER A 79 4.69 10.18 -5.85
CA SER A 79 3.99 9.04 -5.27
C SER A 79 4.08 9.07 -3.75
N PHE A 80 2.96 8.92 -3.07
CA PHE A 80 2.92 8.77 -1.61
C PHE A 80 1.79 7.83 -1.20
N ASP A 81 1.96 7.17 -0.06
CA ASP A 81 0.98 6.21 0.46
C ASP A 81 0.08 6.89 1.50
N VAL A 82 -1.22 6.64 1.41
CA VAL A 82 -2.22 7.13 2.36
C VAL A 82 -3.20 6.04 2.72
N ASP A 83 -3.72 6.12 3.94
CA ASP A 83 -4.83 5.27 4.39
C ASP A 83 -6.15 5.95 3.99
N MET A 84 -6.96 5.27 3.18
CA MET A 84 -8.23 5.79 2.67
C MET A 84 -9.36 4.79 2.86
N ARG A 85 -10.57 5.31 3.05
CA ARG A 85 -11.76 4.48 3.11
C ARG A 85 -12.25 4.17 1.69
N LEU A 86 -12.34 2.88 1.35
CA LEU A 86 -12.87 2.43 0.05
C LEU A 86 -14.36 2.08 0.17
N LYS A 87 -14.95 1.58 -0.92
CA LYS A 87 -16.37 1.20 -1.02
C LYS A 87 -16.87 0.21 0.05
N ASP A 88 -15.97 -0.59 0.61
CA ASP A 88 -16.26 -1.59 1.63
C ASP A 88 -16.27 -0.99 3.05
N ASN A 89 -16.12 0.34 3.15
CA ASN A 89 -16.02 1.08 4.40
C ASN A 89 -14.78 0.69 5.25
N LEU A 90 -13.88 -0.13 4.69
CA LEU A 90 -12.61 -0.51 5.29
C LEU A 90 -11.53 0.50 4.92
N ILE A 91 -10.54 0.61 5.79
CA ILE A 91 -9.37 1.45 5.55
C ILE A 91 -8.40 0.62 4.70
N HIS A 92 -8.10 1.11 3.50
CA HIS A 92 -7.04 0.57 2.66
C HIS A 92 -5.87 1.52 2.51
N LYS A 93 -4.68 0.94 2.45
CA LYS A 93 -3.47 1.65 2.08
C LYS A 93 -3.42 1.81 0.57
N VAL A 94 -3.61 3.05 0.12
CA VAL A 94 -3.65 3.44 -1.28
C VAL A 94 -2.46 4.33 -1.57
N GLN A 95 -1.69 3.96 -2.59
CA GLN A 95 -0.69 4.85 -3.14
C GLN A 95 -1.33 5.81 -4.12
N ILE A 96 -1.11 7.09 -3.89
CA ILE A 96 -1.54 8.17 -4.76
C ILE A 96 -0.33 8.61 -5.58
N CYS A 97 -0.49 8.61 -6.90
CA CYS A 97 0.49 9.18 -7.82
C CYS A 97 -0.11 10.39 -8.53
N VAL A 98 0.53 11.55 -8.42
CA VAL A 98 0.11 12.78 -9.08
C VAL A 98 1.11 13.11 -10.18
N ALA A 99 0.62 13.40 -11.38
CA ALA A 99 1.42 13.90 -12.49
C ALA A 99 0.75 15.12 -13.14
N THR A 100 1.56 15.96 -13.77
CA THR A 100 1.09 17.14 -14.50
C THR A 100 1.03 16.84 -15.98
N LEU A 101 -0.11 17.15 -16.60
CA LEU A 101 -0.30 17.12 -18.04
C LEU A 101 -0.39 18.57 -18.53
N VAL A 102 0.30 18.91 -19.60
CA VAL A 102 0.23 20.22 -20.24
C VAL A 102 -0.33 20.02 -21.65
N ASP A 103 -1.46 20.65 -21.95
CA ASP A 103 -2.12 20.61 -23.26
C ASP A 103 -2.41 22.04 -23.71
N ASN A 104 -1.72 22.51 -24.76
CA ASN A 104 -1.93 23.81 -25.40
C ASN A 104 -2.10 24.98 -24.40
N GLU A 105 -1.11 25.18 -23.52
CA GLU A 105 -1.09 26.18 -22.42
C GLU A 105 -1.98 25.89 -21.20
N SER A 106 -2.88 24.91 -21.28
CA SER A 106 -3.69 24.48 -20.13
C SER A 106 -2.98 23.37 -19.36
N LYS A 107 -2.83 23.52 -18.04
CA LYS A 107 -2.28 22.45 -17.18
C LYS A 107 -3.40 21.69 -16.49
N PHE A 108 -3.30 20.38 -16.54
CA PHE A 108 -4.15 19.45 -15.82
C PHE A 108 -3.29 18.62 -14.88
N LYS A 109 -3.90 18.11 -13.81
CA LYS A 109 -3.28 17.13 -12.92
C LYS A 109 -4.01 15.80 -13.09
N ILE A 110 -3.26 14.75 -13.36
CA ILE A 110 -3.75 13.38 -13.38
C ILE A 110 -3.33 12.69 -12.09
N ILE A 111 -4.27 12.02 -11.45
CA ILE A 111 -4.07 11.37 -10.15
C ILE A 111 -4.48 9.92 -10.27
N PHE A 112 -3.54 9.02 -9.96
CA PHE A 112 -3.75 7.58 -9.92
C PHE A 112 -3.88 7.11 -8.48
N PHE A 113 -4.79 6.17 -8.25
CA PHE A 113 -5.02 5.51 -6.97
C PHE A 113 -4.73 4.03 -7.15
N ASN A 114 -3.68 3.55 -6.48
CA ASN A 114 -3.29 2.16 -6.51
C ASN A 114 -3.52 1.54 -5.13
N ASN A 115 -4.48 0.63 -5.00
CA ASN A 115 -4.66 -0.13 -3.76
C ASN A 115 -3.52 -1.17 -3.64
N ILE A 116 -2.68 -1.05 -2.63
CA ILE A 116 -1.50 -1.93 -2.45
C ILE A 116 -1.71 -2.94 -1.31
N ILE A 117 -2.89 -3.01 -0.68
CA ILE A 117 -3.10 -3.88 0.48
C ILE A 117 -2.85 -5.35 0.15
N ASP A 118 -3.49 -5.86 -0.90
CA ASP A 118 -3.39 -7.28 -1.22
C ASP A 118 -1.96 -7.68 -1.58
N TYR A 119 -1.25 -6.80 -2.29
CA TYR A 119 0.15 -7.02 -2.63
C TYR A 119 1.06 -6.98 -1.40
N GLN A 120 0.90 -6.00 -0.50
CA GLN A 120 1.72 -5.91 0.71
C GLN A 120 1.46 -7.07 1.67
N ILE A 121 0.21 -7.46 1.87
CA ILE A 121 -0.16 -8.62 2.69
C ILE A 121 0.43 -9.91 2.09
N THR A 122 0.33 -10.09 0.78
CA THR A 122 0.88 -11.26 0.09
C THR A 122 2.40 -11.29 0.19
N LYS A 123 3.05 -10.15 -0.04
CA LYS A 123 4.50 -10.01 0.09
C LYS A 123 4.98 -10.30 1.51
N PHE A 124 4.33 -9.74 2.52
CA PHE A 124 4.65 -10.00 3.93
C PHE A 124 4.47 -11.49 4.29
N LYS A 125 3.36 -12.11 3.85
CA LYS A 125 3.13 -13.55 4.04
C LYS A 125 4.21 -14.39 3.38
N LEU A 126 4.58 -14.06 2.13
CA LEU A 126 5.63 -14.76 1.39
C LEU A 126 7.00 -14.62 2.04
N GLU A 127 7.36 -13.42 2.49
CA GLU A 127 8.59 -13.17 3.25
C GLU A 127 8.62 -13.98 4.56
N LYS A 128 7.51 -14.00 5.30
CA LYS A 128 7.39 -14.79 6.54
C LYS A 128 7.54 -16.29 6.27
N ILE A 129 6.87 -16.81 5.24
CA ILE A 129 6.95 -18.22 4.85
C ILE A 129 8.38 -18.57 4.41
N THR A 130 9.02 -17.71 3.62
CA THR A 130 10.41 -17.90 3.17
C THR A 130 11.37 -17.98 4.35
N LYS A 131 11.24 -17.08 5.34
CA LYS A 131 12.04 -17.09 6.57
C LYS A 131 11.84 -18.38 7.37
N LEU A 132 10.59 -18.81 7.55
CA LEU A 132 10.27 -20.06 8.23
C LEU A 132 10.88 -21.27 7.53
N TYR A 133 10.74 -21.38 6.20
CA TYR A 133 11.36 -22.47 5.43
C TYR A 133 12.88 -22.46 5.56
N LYS A 134 13.51 -21.28 5.54
CA LYS A 134 14.95 -21.16 5.75
C LYS A 134 15.37 -21.66 7.13
N ALA A 135 14.67 -21.25 8.19
CA ALA A 135 14.93 -21.73 9.55
C ALA A 135 14.76 -23.25 9.66
N ILE A 136 13.66 -23.81 9.14
CA ILE A 136 13.40 -25.26 9.14
C ILE A 136 14.50 -26.00 8.39
N SER A 137 14.92 -25.51 7.21
CA SER A 137 16.00 -26.13 6.44
C SER A 137 17.31 -26.16 7.23
N HIS A 138 17.67 -25.07 7.91
CA HIS A 138 18.87 -25.03 8.74
C HIS A 138 18.74 -25.94 9.97
N ILE A 139 17.58 -25.96 10.63
CA ILE A 139 17.29 -26.84 11.77
C ILE A 139 17.43 -28.31 11.35
N ASN A 140 16.85 -28.69 10.22
CA ASN A 140 16.95 -30.05 9.69
C ASN A 140 18.40 -30.44 9.42
N GLN A 141 19.22 -29.54 8.89
CA GLN A 141 20.67 -29.78 8.70
C GLN A 141 21.42 -29.89 10.03
N ALA A 142 21.04 -29.12 11.04
CA ALA A 142 21.63 -29.19 12.38
C ALA A 142 21.29 -30.51 13.08
N ILE A 143 20.04 -30.96 13.02
CA ILE A 143 19.58 -32.22 13.62
C ILE A 143 20.42 -33.40 13.13
N VAL A 144 20.73 -33.44 11.82
CA VAL A 144 21.52 -34.54 11.24
C VAL A 144 22.99 -34.53 11.70
N LYS A 145 23.53 -33.39 12.13
CA LYS A 145 24.96 -33.22 12.45
C LYS A 145 25.28 -33.24 13.94
N VAL A 146 24.29 -33.13 14.81
CA VAL A 146 24.47 -32.93 16.24
C VAL A 146 24.25 -34.25 16.99
N GLU A 147 25.15 -34.56 17.92
CA GLU A 147 25.18 -35.86 18.63
C GLU A 147 24.40 -35.85 19.96
N SER A 148 23.99 -34.68 20.47
CA SER A 148 23.27 -34.58 21.75
C SER A 148 22.11 -33.57 21.74
N GLU A 149 21.08 -33.85 22.52
CA GLU A 149 19.94 -32.96 22.67
C GLU A 149 20.30 -31.65 23.37
N GLU A 150 21.22 -31.66 24.35
CA GLU A 150 21.64 -30.44 25.05
C GLU A 150 22.29 -29.42 24.11
N SER A 151 22.99 -29.89 23.08
CA SER A 151 23.62 -29.02 22.08
C SER A 151 22.68 -28.64 20.93
N LEU A 152 21.66 -29.48 20.66
CA LEU A 152 20.67 -29.22 19.62
C LEU A 152 19.71 -28.07 19.98
N PHE A 153 19.17 -28.01 21.21
CA PHE A 153 18.13 -27.03 21.54
C PHE A 153 18.57 -25.57 21.43
N PRO A 154 19.75 -25.16 21.93
CA PRO A 154 20.23 -23.79 21.74
C PRO A 154 20.41 -23.46 20.26
N LEU A 155 20.87 -24.43 19.45
CA LEU A 155 21.08 -24.27 18.03
C LEU A 155 19.76 -24.08 17.27
N VAL A 156 18.72 -24.86 17.62
CA VAL A 156 17.37 -24.71 17.07
C VAL A 156 16.78 -23.34 17.41
N CYS A 157 16.89 -22.89 18.67
CA CYS A 157 16.44 -21.56 19.07
C CYS A 157 17.18 -20.46 18.30
N LYS A 158 18.51 -20.58 18.17
CA LYS A 158 19.34 -19.66 17.40
C LYS A 158 18.89 -19.59 15.94
N MET A 159 18.67 -20.73 15.29
CA MET A 159 18.22 -20.76 13.90
C MET A 159 16.82 -20.18 13.69
N ALA A 160 15.90 -20.39 14.65
CA ALA A 160 14.57 -19.79 14.61
C ALA A 160 14.60 -18.25 14.70
N VAL A 161 15.54 -17.70 15.49
CA VAL A 161 15.76 -16.25 15.59
C VAL A 161 16.50 -15.73 14.35
N ASP A 162 17.68 -16.29 14.04
CA ASP A 162 18.59 -15.83 12.99
C ASP A 162 17.99 -15.93 11.59
N TYR A 163 17.22 -16.99 11.31
CA TYR A 163 16.68 -17.26 9.97
C TYR A 163 15.16 -17.17 9.89
N GLY A 164 14.45 -17.48 10.99
CA GLY A 164 12.99 -17.54 11.03
C GLY A 164 12.32 -16.19 11.25
N GLY A 165 13.09 -15.16 11.61
CA GLY A 165 12.57 -13.82 11.91
C GLY A 165 11.79 -13.77 13.23
N MET A 166 12.01 -14.73 14.13
CA MET A 166 11.41 -14.71 15.46
C MET A 166 12.17 -13.77 16.38
N THR A 167 11.46 -12.97 17.16
CA THR A 167 12.09 -12.14 18.20
C THR A 167 12.58 -12.98 19.39
N LEU A 168 11.92 -14.12 19.64
CA LEU A 168 12.26 -15.05 20.71
C LEU A 168 11.91 -16.49 20.31
N ALA A 169 12.76 -17.44 20.69
CA ALA A 169 12.49 -18.86 20.59
C ALA A 169 12.92 -19.58 21.89
N THR A 170 12.14 -20.56 22.34
CA THR A 170 12.45 -21.37 23.51
C THR A 170 12.03 -22.82 23.28
N VAL A 171 12.88 -23.76 23.71
CA VAL A 171 12.55 -25.18 23.77
C VAL A 171 12.41 -25.57 25.23
N ARG A 172 11.30 -26.23 25.58
CA ARG A 172 11.04 -26.72 26.94
C ARG A 172 10.66 -28.19 26.88
N LYS A 173 11.40 -29.03 27.62
CA LYS A 173 11.00 -30.42 27.85
C LYS A 173 9.81 -30.44 28.80
N LYS A 174 8.74 -31.12 28.40
CA LYS A 174 7.61 -31.41 29.30
C LYS A 174 8.06 -32.52 30.26
N LYS A 175 7.91 -32.32 31.58
CA LYS A 175 8.13 -33.40 32.56
C LYS A 175 7.08 -34.49 32.32
N SER A 176 7.52 -35.71 32.06
CA SER A 176 6.66 -36.90 32.09
C SER A 176 6.11 -37.06 33.51
N GLN A 177 4.78 -37.12 33.64
CA GLN A 177 4.16 -37.59 34.88
C GLN A 177 4.48 -39.08 34.98
N GLN A 178 5.21 -39.44 36.04
CA GLN A 178 5.45 -40.83 36.44
C GLN A 178 4.15 -41.49 36.87
#